data_AF-A0A2U3YLX5-F1
#
_entry.id   AF-A0A2U3YLX5-F1
#
_cell.length_a   1.000
_cell.length_b   1.000
_cell.length_c   1.000
_cell.angle_alpha   90.00
_cell.angle_beta   90.00
_cell.angle_gamma   90.00
#
_symmetry.space_group_name_H-M   'P 1'
#
loop_
_entity.id
_entity.type
_entity.pdbx_description
1 polymer ?
#
loop_
_entity_poly.entity_id
_entity_poly.type
_entity_poly.pdbx_seq_one_letter_code
_entity_poly.pdbx_strand_id
1 'polypeptide(L)'
;MLAHLTSASAQAAAASLPTSEEDLCPICYAHPISAVFQPCGHKSCKACINQHLMNNKDCFFCKATIVSVEDWEKAASASTTTSSAA
;
A
#
# COMPACT_ATOMS: atom_id res chain seq x y z
N MET A 1 -25.98 10.38 -43.47
CA MET A 1 -24.90 9.57 -42.84
C MET A 1 -24.32 10.30 -41.62
N LEU A 2 -25.07 10.48 -40.52
CA LEU A 2 -24.52 11.04 -39.27
C LEU A 2 -25.38 10.58 -38.06
N ALA A 3 -25.29 9.31 -37.65
CA ALA A 3 -26.10 8.83 -36.52
C ALA A 3 -25.47 7.67 -35.71
N HIS A 4 -24.15 7.44 -35.76
CA HIS A 4 -23.57 6.26 -35.08
C HIS A 4 -22.30 6.51 -34.26
N LEU A 5 -21.95 7.75 -33.88
CA LEU A 5 -20.71 8.02 -33.12
C LEU A 5 -20.90 8.57 -31.70
N THR A 6 -22.14 8.68 -31.20
CA THR A 6 -22.41 9.27 -29.86
C THR A 6 -22.76 8.25 -28.76
N SER A 7 -22.35 6.99 -28.90
CA SER A 7 -22.59 5.97 -27.85
C SER A 7 -21.35 5.17 -27.44
N ALA A 8 -20.15 5.63 -27.80
CA ALA A 8 -18.89 4.98 -27.42
C ALA A 8 -18.05 5.78 -26.40
N SER A 9 -18.59 6.87 -25.84
CA SER A 9 -17.87 7.75 -24.90
C SER A 9 -18.36 7.67 -23.45
N ALA A 10 -19.35 6.84 -23.14
CA ALA A 10 -19.91 6.71 -21.78
C ALA A 10 -19.17 5.68 -20.88
N GLN A 11 -18.24 4.88 -21.42
CA GLN A 11 -17.63 3.76 -20.69
C GLN A 11 -16.17 4.01 -20.27
N ALA A 12 -15.64 5.22 -20.41
CA ALA A 12 -14.28 5.56 -19.99
C ALA A 12 -14.15 6.04 -18.53
N ALA A 13 -15.16 5.83 -17.68
CA ALA A 13 -15.18 6.32 -16.30
C ALA A 13 -15.29 5.22 -15.23
N ALA A 14 -15.07 3.94 -15.57
CA ALA A 14 -15.28 2.82 -14.66
C ALA A 14 -14.06 1.89 -14.51
N ALA A 15 -12.83 2.42 -14.59
CA ALA A 15 -11.63 1.64 -14.35
C ALA A 15 -10.55 2.41 -13.59
N SER A 16 -10.94 3.14 -12.54
CA SER A 16 -10.02 3.28 -11.40
C SER A 16 -10.18 2.01 -10.57
N LEU A 17 -9.65 0.88 -11.07
CA LEU A 17 -9.34 -0.23 -10.18
C LEU A 17 -8.44 0.37 -9.09
N PRO A 18 -8.67 0.13 -7.79
CA PRO A 18 -7.65 0.40 -6.79
C PRO A 18 -6.48 -0.51 -7.16
N THR A 19 -5.52 0.03 -7.92
CA THR A 19 -4.28 -0.67 -8.19
C THR A 19 -3.65 -0.86 -6.82
N SER A 20 -3.26 -2.10 -6.53
CA SER A 20 -2.76 -2.59 -5.24
C SER A 20 -1.51 -1.86 -4.71
N GLU A 21 -1.14 -0.71 -5.30
CA GLU A 21 0.01 0.14 -5.03
C GLU A 21 -0.14 0.94 -3.74
N GLU A 22 -1.36 1.30 -3.34
CA GLU A 22 -1.62 2.03 -2.09
C GLU A 22 -1.27 1.22 -0.83
N ASP A 23 -1.19 -0.11 -0.97
CA ASP A 23 -0.84 -1.03 0.11
C ASP A 23 0.66 -1.35 0.15
N LEU A 24 1.46 -0.84 -0.80
CA LEU A 24 2.90 -1.02 -0.84
C LEU A 24 3.62 -0.02 0.06
N CYS A 25 4.73 -0.47 0.66
CA CYS A 25 5.61 0.37 1.45
C CYS A 25 6.14 1.51 0.58
N PRO A 26 5.85 2.79 0.90
CA PRO A 26 6.26 3.93 0.07
C PRO A 26 7.78 4.20 0.11
N ILE A 27 8.52 3.47 0.96
CA ILE A 27 9.99 3.57 1.05
C ILE A 27 10.66 2.67 0.01
N CYS A 28 10.13 1.47 -0.23
CA CYS A 28 10.76 0.48 -1.10
C CYS A 28 9.93 0.03 -2.30
N TYR A 29 8.62 0.31 -2.31
CA TYR A 29 7.67 -0.08 -3.36
C TYR A 29 7.68 -1.59 -3.71
N ALA A 30 8.26 -2.43 -2.87
CA ALA A 30 8.47 -3.85 -3.14
C ALA A 30 7.72 -4.77 -2.17
N HIS A 31 7.52 -4.32 -0.92
CA HIS A 31 6.84 -5.08 0.11
C HIS A 31 5.60 -4.34 0.60
N PRO A 32 4.54 -5.06 1.04
CA PRO A 32 3.38 -4.43 1.61
C PRO A 32 3.71 -3.72 2.92
N ILE A 33 2.92 -2.70 3.23
CA ILE A 33 2.93 -2.04 4.54
C ILE A 33 2.60 -3.08 5.62
N SER A 34 3.49 -3.22 6.61
CA SER A 34 3.41 -4.23 7.67
C SER A 34 3.79 -3.73 9.05
N ALA A 35 4.11 -2.44 9.18
CA ALA A 35 4.51 -1.80 10.42
C ALA A 35 3.91 -0.40 10.54
N VAL A 36 3.52 -0.01 11.76
CA VAL A 36 3.08 1.33 12.13
C VAL A 36 3.98 1.88 13.25
N PHE A 37 4.27 3.18 13.22
CA PHE A 37 5.18 3.83 14.16
C PHE A 37 4.41 4.67 15.18
N GLN A 38 4.62 4.43 16.46
CA GLN A 38 4.07 5.26 17.52
C GLN A 38 5.03 6.36 17.98
N PRO A 39 4.52 7.56 18.33
CA PRO A 39 3.10 7.93 18.39
C PRO A 39 2.52 8.51 17.08
N CYS A 40 3.32 8.64 16.02
CA CYS A 40 2.92 9.41 14.83
C CYS A 40 1.93 8.72 13.88
N GLY A 41 1.77 7.39 13.95
CA GLY A 41 0.85 6.61 13.12
C GLY A 41 1.28 6.39 11.67
N HIS A 42 2.48 6.83 11.27
CA HIS A 42 3.02 6.56 9.93
C HIS A 42 3.39 5.08 9.75
N LYS A 43 3.40 4.61 8.49
CA LYS A 43 3.50 3.19 8.17
C LYS A 43 4.56 2.88 7.12
N SER A 44 5.16 1.70 7.21
CA SER A 44 6.08 1.13 6.21
C SER A 44 6.08 -0.40 6.27
N CYS A 45 6.91 -1.07 5.47
CA CYS A 45 7.24 -2.47 5.71
C CYS A 45 8.25 -2.64 6.86
N LYS A 46 8.24 -3.81 7.51
CA LYS A 46 9.17 -4.17 8.59
C LYS A 46 10.65 -4.11 8.20
N ALA A 47 10.98 -4.54 6.99
CA ALA A 47 12.38 -4.56 6.53
C ALA A 47 12.98 -3.15 6.51
N CYS A 48 12.24 -2.16 5.99
CA CYS A 48 12.69 -0.77 5.94
C CYS A 48 12.85 -0.16 7.33
N ILE A 49 11.87 -0.34 8.23
CA ILE A 49 11.97 0.25 9.58
C ILE A 49 13.08 -0.41 10.40
N ASN A 50 13.26 -1.73 10.32
CA ASN A 50 14.33 -2.41 11.02
C ASN A 50 15.71 -1.93 10.58
N GLN A 51 15.91 -1.73 9.27
CA GLN A 51 17.16 -1.17 8.76
C GLN A 51 17.37 0.27 9.23
N HIS A 52 16.32 1.09 9.23
CA HIS A 52 16.42 2.48 9.66
C HIS A 52 16.77 2.62 11.14
N LEU A 53 16.15 1.81 12.00
CA LEU A 53 16.41 1.81 13.45
C LEU A 53 17.85 1.43 13.83
N MET A 54 18.63 0.83 12.92
CA MET A 54 20.07 0.60 13.14
C MET A 54 20.88 1.90 13.15
N ASN A 55 20.40 2.95 12.49
CA ASN A 55 21.12 4.22 12.34
C ASN A 55 20.36 5.42 12.90
N ASN A 56 19.02 5.42 12.87
CA ASN A 56 18.17 6.56 13.19
C ASN A 56 16.89 6.13 13.89
N LYS A 57 16.41 6.93 14.84
CA LYS A 57 15.23 6.59 15.65
C LYS A 57 13.98 7.37 15.23
N ASP A 58 14.07 8.20 14.20
CA ASP A 58 13.02 9.14 13.83
C ASP A 58 12.17 8.61 12.69
N CYS A 59 10.89 8.98 12.66
CA CYS A 59 9.98 8.63 11.59
C CYS A 59 10.46 9.15 10.22
N PHE A 60 10.41 8.30 9.19
CA PHE A 60 10.77 8.68 7.80
C PHE A 60 10.03 9.92 7.29
N PHE A 61 8.79 10.11 7.75
CA PHE A 61 7.86 11.09 7.18
C PHE A 61 7.85 12.39 7.99
N CYS A 62 7.63 12.29 9.29
CA CYS A 62 7.48 13.46 10.16
C CYS A 62 8.67 13.72 11.07
N LYS A 63 9.71 12.88 11.04
CA LYS A 63 10.90 12.97 11.90
C LYS A 63 10.63 12.94 13.41
N ALA A 64 9.43 12.55 13.82
CA ALA A 64 9.12 12.33 15.23
C ALA A 64 9.87 11.08 15.72
N THR A 65 10.44 11.12 16.92
CA THR A 65 11.11 9.96 17.50
C THR A 65 10.12 8.80 17.66
N ILE A 66 10.50 7.65 17.10
CA ILE A 66 9.74 6.41 17.16
C ILE A 66 9.95 5.79 18.53
N VAL A 67 8.86 5.69 19.28
CA VAL A 67 8.86 5.08 20.62
C VAL A 67 8.63 3.59 20.52
N SER A 68 7.79 3.16 19.58
CA SER A 68 7.45 1.76 19.37
C SER A 68 7.04 1.51 17.92
N VAL A 69 7.26 0.28 17.46
CA VAL A 69 6.85 -0.21 16.14
C VAL A 69 5.89 -1.36 16.37
N GLU A 70 4.69 -1.25 15.83
CA GLU A 70 3.65 -2.28 15.93
C GLU A 70 3.40 -2.90 14.56
N ASP A 71 2.98 -4.16 14.56
CA ASP A 71 2.53 -4.88 13.37
C ASP A 71 1.27 -4.25 12.77
N TRP A 72 1.28 -4.00 11.46
CA TRP A 72 0.11 -3.52 10.72
C TRP A 72 -0.32 -4.58 9.72
N GLU A 73 -1.39 -5.30 10.03
CA GLU A 73 -2.05 -6.21 9.10
C GLU A 73 -3.31 -5.50 8.58
N LYS A 74 -3.30 -5.06 7.31
CA LYS A 74 -4.56 -4.62 6.69
C LYS A 74 -5.45 -5.86 6.63
N ALA A 75 -6.57 -5.84 7.36
CA ALA A 75 -7.53 -6.95 7.41
C ALA A 75 -7.81 -7.45 5.98
N ALA A 76 -7.26 -8.62 5.67
CA ALA A 76 -7.21 -9.15 4.32
C ALA A 76 -8.62 -9.37 3.78
N SER A 77 -8.98 -8.64 2.72
CA SER A 77 -9.90 -9.19 1.74
C SER A 77 -9.20 -10.36 1.08
N ALA A 78 -9.63 -11.56 1.45
CA ALA A 78 -9.15 -12.83 0.95
C ALA A 78 -9.13 -12.88 -0.59
N SER A 79 -7.94 -12.78 -1.17
CA SER A 79 -7.66 -13.34 -2.49
C SER A 79 -6.92 -14.65 -2.27
N THR A 80 -7.65 -15.62 -1.72
CA THR A 80 -7.33 -17.03 -1.81
C THR A 80 -7.32 -17.40 -3.29
N THR A 81 -6.17 -17.27 -3.96
CA THR A 81 -5.94 -18.01 -5.20
C THR A 81 -5.41 -19.37 -4.78
N THR A 82 -6.34 -20.26 -4.43
CA THR A 82 -6.08 -21.70 -4.44
C THR A 82 -5.74 -22.08 -5.88
N SER A 83 -4.45 -22.06 -6.23
CA SER A 83 -3.98 -22.75 -7.43
C SER A 83 -3.84 -24.23 -7.09
N SER A 84 -4.98 -24.93 -7.10
CA SER A 84 -5.05 -26.38 -7.24
C SER A 84 -5.59 -26.67 -8.63
N ALA A 85 -4.72 -27.10 -9.56
CA ALA A 85 -5.07 -27.90 -10.74
C ALA A 85 -3.81 -28.23 -11.56
N ALA A 86 -3.29 -29.45 -11.38
CA ALA A 86 -2.85 -30.39 -12.43
C ALA A 86 -2.27 -31.64 -11.76
#